data_AF-A0A7S0IUE3-F1
#
_entry.id   AF-A0A7S0IUE3-F1
#
_cell.length_a   1.000
_cell.length_b   1.000
_cell.length_c   1.000
_cell.angle_alpha   90.00
_cell.angle_beta   90.00
_cell.angle_gamma   90.00
#
_symmetry.space_group_name_H-M   'P 1'
#
loop_
_entity.id
_entity.type
_entity.pdbx_description
1 polymer ?
#
loop_
_entity_poly.entity_id
_entity_poly.type
_entity_poly.pdbx_seq_one_letter_code
_entity_poly.pdbx_strand_id
1 'polypeptide(L)'
;PPPPPPPPLPPPPSPPLAPHHETCTQWCTEGGVCEDGDLMIRLDGQPVTVHCAFDGWRGQDTLRVVGLRTARVDTPNSCPAGTALWVPRTQGLLDAVWAKWGAVARTVGVYSASDGCGGCQRYPMNSGWPRQDRHWTTVGP
;
A
#
# COMPACT_ATOMS: atom_id res chain seq x y z
N PRO A 1 -41.18 46.00 21.26
CA PRO A 1 -40.38 45.15 20.36
C PRO A 1 -39.59 44.10 21.18
N PRO A 2 -39.71 42.80 20.87
CA PRO A 2 -38.94 41.76 21.55
C PRO A 2 -37.45 41.88 21.18
N PRO A 3 -36.53 41.49 22.07
CA PRO A 3 -35.10 41.47 21.77
C PRO A 3 -34.81 40.46 20.65
N PRO A 4 -33.79 40.73 19.81
CA PRO A 4 -33.38 39.80 18.77
C PRO A 4 -32.89 38.48 19.40
N PRO A 5 -33.10 37.33 18.73
CA PRO A 5 -32.60 36.06 19.20
C PRO A 5 -31.07 36.08 19.28
N PRO A 6 -30.47 35.36 20.25
CA PRO A 6 -29.03 35.25 20.34
C PRO A 6 -28.44 34.59 19.08
N PRO A 7 -27.20 34.95 18.69
CA PRO A 7 -26.54 34.32 17.57
C PRO A 7 -26.36 32.80 17.81
N PRO A 8 -26.41 31.98 16.74
CA PRO A 8 -26.13 30.56 16.86
C PRO A 8 -24.72 30.33 17.40
N LEU A 9 -24.59 29.35 18.30
CA LEU A 9 -23.30 28.95 18.84
C LEU A 9 -22.38 28.48 17.70
N PRO A 10 -21.07 28.77 17.77
CA PRO A 10 -20.11 28.20 16.83
C PRO A 10 -20.15 26.67 16.93
N PRO A 11 -19.95 25.95 15.81
CA PRO A 11 -19.82 24.50 15.85
C PRO A 11 -18.64 24.12 16.76
N PRO A 12 -18.71 22.97 17.45
CA PRO A 12 -17.58 22.49 18.24
C PRO A 12 -16.33 22.38 17.34
N PRO A 13 -15.14 22.65 17.87
CA PRO A 13 -13.91 22.43 17.12
C PRO A 13 -13.87 20.97 16.66
N SER A 14 -13.52 20.75 15.39
CA SER A 14 -13.26 19.42 14.87
C SER A 14 -12.29 18.69 15.82
N PRO A 15 -12.51 17.39 16.12
CA PRO A 15 -11.59 16.65 16.94
C PRO A 15 -10.16 16.84 16.42
N PRO A 16 -9.15 16.95 17.31
CA PRO A 16 -7.76 17.00 16.87
C PRO A 16 -7.53 15.80 15.95
N LEU A 17 -7.01 16.06 14.75
CA LEU A 17 -6.61 15.02 13.82
C LEU A 17 -5.75 14.04 14.63
N ALA A 18 -6.25 12.81 14.82
CA ALA A 18 -5.52 11.75 15.50
C ALA A 18 -4.10 11.70 14.92
N PRO A 19 -3.06 11.36 15.71
CA PRO A 19 -1.70 11.27 15.19
C PRO A 19 -1.71 10.35 13.98
N HIS A 20 -1.68 10.95 12.79
CA HIS A 20 -1.63 10.17 11.56
C HIS A 20 -0.30 9.45 11.56
N HIS A 21 -0.34 8.14 11.74
CA HIS A 21 0.81 7.27 11.60
C HIS A 21 1.34 7.34 10.16
N GLU A 22 2.61 7.05 9.95
CA GLU A 22 3.23 7.12 8.62
C GLU A 22 2.80 5.95 7.72
N THR A 23 2.43 4.81 8.31
CA THR A 23 2.05 3.59 7.59
C THR A 23 0.93 2.84 8.29
N CYS A 24 0.26 1.92 7.58
CA CYS A 24 -0.68 0.97 8.17
C CYS A 24 0.01 0.06 9.19
N THR A 25 1.27 -0.30 8.96
CA THR A 25 2.04 -1.08 9.96
C THR A 25 2.14 -0.32 11.29
N GLN A 26 2.43 0.97 11.27
CA GLN A 26 2.47 1.79 12.50
C GLN A 26 1.10 1.92 13.16
N TRP A 27 0.03 2.02 12.38
CA TRP A 27 -1.34 1.96 12.93
C TRP A 27 -1.55 0.70 13.80
N CYS A 28 -0.98 -0.43 13.40
CA CYS A 28 -1.05 -1.65 14.19
C CYS A 28 -0.06 -1.66 15.36
N THR A 29 1.23 -1.40 15.11
CA THR A 29 2.27 -1.57 16.14
C THR A 29 2.26 -0.49 17.22
N GLU A 30 1.79 0.72 16.90
CA GLU A 30 1.74 1.86 17.82
C GLU A 30 0.31 2.23 18.19
N GLY A 31 -0.59 2.24 17.21
CA GLY A 31 -1.99 2.60 17.39
C GLY A 31 -2.89 1.45 17.85
N GLY A 32 -2.42 0.19 17.79
CA GLY A 32 -3.20 -1.00 18.13
C GLY A 32 -4.32 -1.34 17.13
N VAL A 33 -4.35 -0.69 15.95
CA VAL A 33 -5.34 -0.90 14.90
C VAL A 33 -4.74 -1.79 13.82
N CYS A 34 -5.12 -3.07 13.82
CA CYS A 34 -4.57 -4.11 12.93
C CYS A 34 -5.66 -4.76 12.05
N GLU A 35 -6.80 -4.09 11.89
CA GLU A 35 -7.93 -4.58 11.09
C GLU A 35 -7.95 -3.90 9.72
N ASP A 36 -8.31 -4.66 8.70
CA ASP A 36 -8.43 -4.15 7.33
C ASP A 36 -9.42 -2.99 7.27
N GLY A 37 -9.03 -1.89 6.62
CA GLY A 37 -9.85 -0.69 6.63
C GLY A 37 -9.20 0.49 5.96
N ASP A 38 -10.01 1.52 5.72
CA ASP A 38 -9.51 2.78 5.17
C ASP A 38 -8.99 3.65 6.32
N LEU A 39 -7.67 3.83 6.41
CA LEU A 39 -7.00 4.63 7.45
C LEU A 39 -6.25 5.79 6.82
N MET A 40 -6.11 6.87 7.58
CA MET A 40 -5.30 8.02 7.18
C MET A 40 -3.84 7.79 7.58
N ILE A 41 -2.92 7.86 6.62
CA ILE A 41 -1.48 7.83 6.86
C ILE A 41 -0.81 9.12 6.40
N ARG A 42 0.48 9.28 6.70
CA ARG A 42 1.31 10.36 6.15
C ARG A 42 2.18 9.86 5.01
N LEU A 43 1.89 10.31 3.79
CA LEU A 43 2.76 10.11 2.63
C LEU A 43 3.44 11.44 2.28
N ASP A 44 4.77 11.47 2.35
CA ASP A 44 5.58 12.67 2.11
C ASP A 44 5.12 13.89 2.95
N GLY A 45 4.78 13.63 4.22
CA GLY A 45 4.29 14.64 5.17
C GLY A 45 2.83 15.08 4.95
N GLN A 46 2.17 14.62 3.89
CA GLN A 46 0.76 14.93 3.61
C GLN A 46 -0.17 13.81 4.11
N PRO A 47 -1.33 14.16 4.69
CA PRO A 47 -2.34 13.17 5.06
C PRO A 47 -2.99 12.57 3.81
N VAL A 48 -2.97 11.24 3.71
CA VAL A 48 -3.60 10.47 2.62
C VAL A 48 -4.39 9.33 3.20
N THR A 49 -5.64 9.16 2.74
CA THR A 49 -6.43 7.97 3.04
C THR A 49 -5.98 6.82 2.15
N VAL A 50 -5.57 5.72 2.76
CA VAL A 50 -5.19 4.47 2.09
C VAL A 50 -6.07 3.35 2.60
N HIS A 51 -6.20 2.30 1.81
CA HIS A 51 -6.74 1.04 2.32
C HIS A 51 -5.61 0.23 2.93
N CYS A 52 -5.68 -0.01 4.22
CA CYS A 52 -4.78 -0.88 4.96
C CYS A 52 -5.28 -2.32 4.88
N ALA A 53 -4.42 -3.20 4.37
CA ALA A 53 -4.60 -4.65 4.45
C ALA A 53 -3.57 -5.23 5.42
N PHE A 54 -3.99 -6.04 6.37
CA PHE A 54 -3.16 -6.57 7.45
C PHE A 54 -2.99 -8.08 7.34
N ASP A 55 -1.78 -8.54 7.65
CA ASP A 55 -1.48 -9.94 7.93
C ASP A 55 -0.69 -10.00 9.24
N GLY A 56 -1.43 -10.28 10.33
CA GLY A 56 -0.95 -10.11 11.69
C GLY A 56 -0.60 -8.65 11.98
N TRP A 57 0.64 -8.38 12.37
CA TRP A 57 1.11 -7.01 12.66
C TRP A 57 1.49 -6.20 11.41
N ARG A 58 1.61 -6.86 10.25
CA ARG A 58 2.12 -6.25 9.02
C ARG A 58 0.96 -5.65 8.24
N GLY A 59 0.87 -4.33 8.26
CA GLY A 59 -0.07 -3.57 7.43
C GLY A 59 0.56 -3.15 6.10
N GLN A 60 -0.17 -3.27 5.01
CA GLN A 60 0.25 -2.77 3.72
C GLN A 60 -0.67 -1.67 3.19
N ASP A 61 -0.03 -0.56 2.82
CA ASP A 61 -0.66 0.70 2.48
C ASP A 61 -1.04 0.67 0.99
N THR A 62 -2.32 0.49 0.68
CA THR A 62 -2.77 0.37 -0.71
C THR A 62 -3.60 1.56 -1.16
N LEU A 63 -3.24 2.08 -2.32
CA LEU A 63 -3.96 3.16 -2.98
C LEU A 63 -4.13 2.81 -4.46
N ARG A 64 -5.32 3.07 -5.00
CA ARG A 64 -5.58 2.88 -6.42
C ARG A 64 -5.19 4.13 -7.19
N VAL A 65 -4.24 3.99 -8.11
CA VAL A 65 -3.86 5.04 -9.05
C VAL A 65 -4.45 4.77 -10.44
N VAL A 66 -4.78 5.84 -11.16
CA VAL A 66 -5.14 5.80 -12.58
C VAL A 66 -4.16 6.69 -13.31
N GLY A 67 -3.55 6.19 -14.39
CA GLY A 67 -2.66 7.01 -15.20
C GLY A 67 -1.80 6.23 -16.17
N LEU A 68 -0.52 6.55 -16.19
CA LEU A 68 0.45 6.13 -17.18
C LEU A 68 0.67 4.62 -17.15
N ARG A 69 0.88 4.05 -18.35
CA ARG A 69 1.36 2.68 -18.50
C ARG A 69 2.87 2.66 -18.31
N THR A 70 3.32 2.10 -17.19
CA THR A 70 4.74 1.88 -16.91
C THR A 70 5.14 0.46 -17.30
N ALA A 71 6.19 0.30 -18.08
CA ALA A 71 6.67 -1.02 -18.54
C ALA A 71 8.19 -1.24 -18.38
N ARG A 72 8.95 -0.17 -18.08
CA ARG A 72 10.41 -0.20 -17.92
C ARG A 72 10.80 0.70 -16.75
N VAL A 73 12.01 0.51 -16.25
CA VAL A 73 12.56 1.26 -15.10
C VAL A 73 12.70 2.77 -15.35
N ASP A 74 12.88 3.16 -16.60
CA ASP A 74 13.04 4.55 -17.06
C ASP A 74 11.71 5.17 -17.53
N THR A 75 10.62 4.41 -17.50
CA THR A 75 9.29 4.94 -17.86
C THR A 75 8.67 5.60 -16.62
N PRO A 76 8.07 6.81 -16.75
CA PRO A 76 7.33 7.43 -15.66
C PRO A 76 6.20 6.52 -15.15
N ASN A 77 5.82 6.71 -13.89
CA ASN A 77 4.69 6.03 -13.28
C ASN A 77 3.71 7.04 -12.65
N SER A 78 2.52 6.56 -12.32
CA SER A 78 1.46 7.37 -11.69
C SER A 78 1.39 7.20 -10.18
N CYS A 79 2.39 6.55 -9.58
CA CYS A 79 2.46 6.37 -8.14
C CYS A 79 2.90 7.69 -7.48
N PRO A 80 2.25 8.13 -6.40
CA PRO A 80 2.72 9.25 -5.59
C PRO A 80 4.18 9.07 -5.13
N ALA A 81 4.87 10.18 -4.85
CA ALA A 81 6.20 10.13 -4.26
C ALA A 81 6.20 9.30 -2.96
N GLY A 82 7.25 8.51 -2.76
CA GLY A 82 7.35 7.58 -1.62
C GLY A 82 6.57 6.27 -1.78
N THR A 83 5.90 6.05 -2.91
CA THR A 83 5.11 4.82 -3.17
C THR A 83 5.63 4.08 -4.41
N ALA A 84 5.25 2.81 -4.53
CA ALA A 84 5.65 1.95 -5.64
C ALA A 84 4.44 1.15 -6.14
N LEU A 85 4.61 0.43 -7.27
CA LEU A 85 3.63 -0.55 -7.69
C LEU A 85 3.46 -1.62 -6.60
N TRP A 86 2.21 -1.98 -6.34
CA TRP A 86 1.87 -2.96 -5.33
C TRP A 86 2.48 -4.34 -5.61
N VAL A 87 3.07 -4.94 -4.58
CA VAL A 87 3.56 -6.32 -4.58
C VAL A 87 3.17 -6.97 -3.25
N PRO A 88 2.37 -8.05 -3.24
CA PRO A 88 2.04 -8.74 -1.99
C PRO A 88 3.30 -9.36 -1.37
N ARG A 89 3.39 -9.32 -0.04
CA ARG A 89 4.51 -9.93 0.70
C ARG A 89 4.17 -11.32 1.25
N THR A 90 2.89 -11.62 1.39
CA THR A 90 2.33 -12.89 1.87
C THR A 90 1.07 -13.22 1.08
N GLN A 91 0.62 -14.48 1.15
CA GLN A 91 -0.65 -14.88 0.54
C GLN A 91 -1.84 -14.17 1.20
N GLY A 92 -1.82 -14.00 2.53
CA GLY A 92 -2.88 -13.28 3.25
C GLY A 92 -3.05 -11.83 2.75
N LEU A 93 -1.94 -11.13 2.52
CA LEU A 93 -1.97 -9.78 1.94
C LEU A 93 -2.46 -9.76 0.49
N LEU A 94 -2.13 -10.79 -0.30
CA LEU A 94 -2.68 -10.92 -1.65
C LEU A 94 -4.20 -11.07 -1.59
N ASP A 95 -4.70 -11.98 -0.76
CA ASP A 95 -6.13 -12.26 -0.63
C ASP A 95 -6.91 -11.03 -0.14
N ALA A 96 -6.39 -10.33 0.89
CA ALA A 96 -7.00 -9.11 1.44
C ALA A 96 -7.06 -7.97 0.40
N VAL A 97 -5.96 -7.71 -0.30
CA VAL A 97 -5.91 -6.64 -1.31
C VAL A 97 -6.73 -7.01 -2.55
N TRP A 98 -6.77 -8.29 -2.94
CA TRP A 98 -7.66 -8.77 -3.99
C TRP A 98 -9.13 -8.62 -3.60
N ALA A 99 -9.50 -8.88 -2.35
CA ALA A 99 -10.87 -8.68 -1.86
C ALA A 99 -11.33 -7.22 -1.99
N LYS A 100 -10.44 -6.24 -1.73
CA LYS A 100 -10.75 -4.81 -1.88
C LYS A 100 -10.74 -4.33 -3.34
N TRP A 101 -9.70 -4.67 -4.10
CA TRP A 101 -9.41 -4.03 -5.40
C TRP A 101 -9.66 -4.92 -6.62
N GLY A 102 -9.93 -6.21 -6.41
CA GLY A 102 -10.17 -7.20 -7.46
C GLY A 102 -9.06 -7.25 -8.50
N ALA A 103 -9.44 -7.35 -9.77
CA ALA A 103 -8.51 -7.49 -10.90
C ALA A 103 -7.50 -6.33 -11.06
N VAL A 104 -7.73 -5.17 -10.43
CA VAL A 104 -6.76 -4.06 -10.41
C VAL A 104 -5.53 -4.41 -9.58
N ALA A 105 -5.70 -5.22 -8.53
CA ALA A 105 -4.62 -5.74 -7.69
C ALA A 105 -3.99 -7.03 -8.23
N ARG A 106 -4.20 -7.36 -9.52
CA ARG A 106 -3.55 -8.52 -10.12
C ARG A 106 -2.05 -8.46 -9.88
N THR A 107 -1.49 -9.57 -9.43
CA THR A 107 -0.12 -9.65 -8.93
C THR A 107 0.88 -9.12 -9.96
N VAL A 108 1.62 -8.09 -9.57
CA VAL A 108 2.80 -7.58 -10.28
C VAL A 108 4.04 -7.89 -9.43
N GLY A 109 4.16 -9.13 -8.98
CA GLY A 109 5.27 -9.59 -8.16
C GLY A 109 6.09 -10.64 -8.87
N VAL A 110 7.40 -10.63 -8.63
CA VAL A 110 8.32 -11.68 -9.07
C VAL A 110 8.81 -12.37 -7.80
N TYR A 111 8.39 -13.63 -7.61
CA TYR A 111 8.65 -14.41 -6.40
C TYR A 111 9.58 -15.57 -6.70
N SER A 112 10.31 -16.03 -5.70
CA SER A 112 11.05 -17.29 -5.80
C SER A 112 10.24 -18.43 -5.18
N ALA A 113 10.31 -19.62 -5.79
CA ALA A 113 9.77 -20.84 -5.21
C ALA A 113 10.68 -21.48 -4.13
N SER A 114 11.90 -20.95 -3.94
CA SER A 114 12.88 -21.44 -2.97
C SER A 114 13.70 -20.31 -2.35
N ASP A 115 14.29 -20.56 -1.18
CA ASP A 115 15.15 -19.56 -0.52
C ASP A 115 16.36 -19.19 -1.40
N GLY A 116 16.76 -17.92 -1.28
CA GLY A 116 17.87 -17.36 -2.04
C GLY A 116 17.44 -16.66 -3.34
N CYS A 117 18.44 -16.18 -4.08
CA CYS A 117 18.22 -15.29 -5.22
C CYS A 117 18.48 -15.96 -6.59
N GLY A 118 18.48 -17.29 -6.63
CA GLY A 118 18.72 -18.10 -7.83
C GLY A 118 20.15 -17.99 -8.33
N GLY A 119 20.41 -16.99 -9.16
CA GLY A 119 21.71 -16.71 -9.75
C GLY A 119 22.28 -15.32 -9.44
N CYS A 120 21.61 -14.51 -8.60
CA CYS A 120 21.89 -13.05 -8.53
C CYS A 120 23.35 -12.67 -8.22
N GLN A 121 24.11 -13.54 -7.55
CA GLN A 121 25.52 -13.29 -7.23
C GLN A 121 26.46 -13.37 -8.45
N ARG A 122 26.05 -14.05 -9.52
CA ARG A 122 26.91 -14.35 -10.68
C ARG A 122 26.25 -14.04 -12.02
N TYR A 123 24.94 -13.83 -12.05
CA TYR A 123 24.16 -13.66 -13.27
C TYR A 123 23.22 -12.46 -13.13
N PRO A 124 23.14 -11.58 -14.14
CA PRO A 124 22.27 -10.43 -14.08
C PRO A 124 20.81 -10.84 -13.95
N MET A 125 20.08 -10.06 -13.14
CA MET A 125 18.67 -10.28 -12.79
C MET A 125 17.74 -9.91 -13.97
N ASN A 126 17.69 -10.74 -15.01
CA ASN A 126 16.79 -10.57 -16.14
C ASN A 126 16.25 -11.92 -16.62
N SER A 127 15.10 -11.90 -17.32
CA SER A 127 14.43 -13.10 -17.84
C SER A 127 15.20 -13.81 -18.98
N GLY A 128 16.23 -13.17 -19.53
CA GLY A 128 17.09 -13.76 -20.56
C GLY A 128 18.11 -14.76 -20.01
N TRP A 129 18.35 -14.79 -18.69
CA TRP A 129 19.26 -15.75 -18.07
C TRP A 129 18.51 -16.95 -17.50
N PRO A 130 18.80 -18.19 -17.97
CA PRO A 130 18.10 -19.38 -17.50
C PRO A 130 18.12 -19.62 -15.99
N ARG A 131 19.15 -19.16 -15.26
CA ARG A 131 19.20 -19.28 -13.79
C ARG A 131 18.26 -18.33 -13.06
N GLN A 132 17.90 -17.22 -13.69
CA GLN A 132 16.92 -16.29 -13.15
C GLN A 132 15.51 -16.71 -13.58
N ASP A 133 15.31 -16.99 -14.87
CA ASP A 133 14.02 -17.40 -15.44
C ASP A 133 13.42 -18.64 -14.76
N ARG A 134 14.26 -19.62 -14.38
CA ARG A 134 13.79 -20.84 -13.68
C ARG A 134 13.54 -20.65 -12.19
N HIS A 135 14.12 -19.61 -11.59
CA HIS A 135 14.06 -19.39 -10.15
C HIS A 135 12.88 -18.50 -9.77
N TRP A 136 12.59 -17.52 -10.62
CA TRP A 136 11.60 -16.49 -10.38
C TRP A 136 10.29 -16.76 -11.15
N THR A 137 9.15 -16.63 -10.48
CA THR A 137 7.80 -16.77 -11.03
C THR A 137 7.01 -15.47 -10.86
N THR A 138 6.22 -15.10 -11.88
CA THR A 138 5.33 -13.92 -11.86
C THR A 138 3.94 -14.22 -11.31
N VAL A 139 3.64 -15.49 -11.06
CA VAL A 139 2.41 -15.92 -10.40
C VAL A 139 2.75 -16.27 -8.96
N GLY A 140 1.99 -15.69 -8.02
CA GLY A 140 1.95 -16.21 -6.66
C GLY A 140 1.47 -17.67 -6.68
N PRO A 141 1.87 -18.50 -5.70
CA PRO A 141 1.37 -19.87 -5.57
C PRO A 141 -0.16 -19.92 -5.48
#